data_AF-A0A7L8V3I5-F1
#
_entry.id   AF-A0A7L8V3I5-F1
#
_cell.length_a   1.000
_cell.length_b   1.000
_cell.length_c   1.000
_cell.angle_alpha   90.00
_cell.angle_beta   90.00
_cell.angle_gamma   90.00
#
_symmetry.space_group_name_H-M   'P 1'
#
loop_
_entity.id
_entity.type
_entity.pdbx_description
1 polymer ?
#
loop_
_entity_poly.entity_id
_entity_poly.type
_entity_poly.pdbx_seq_one_letter_code
_entity_poly.pdbx_strand_id
1 'polypeptide(L)' 'MPNDWSKYINDEENKTDVDCIRNSIERQAPLGDEFWQLNMVKQCGLESTLNPIGRPRRRDGI' A
#
# COMPACT_ATOMS: atom_id res chain seq x y z
N MET A 1 12.94 0.29 25.42
CA MET A 1 11.63 -0.12 24.86
C MET A 1 10.58 0.76 25.49
N PRO A 2 9.57 1.24 24.75
CA PRO A 2 8.42 1.91 25.34
C PRO A 2 7.79 1.02 26.41
N ASN A 3 7.23 1.60 27.47
CA ASN A 3 6.40 0.84 28.40
C ASN A 3 5.29 0.12 27.61
N ASP A 4 4.95 -1.10 28.02
CA ASP A 4 3.87 -1.92 27.45
C ASP A 4 4.04 -2.41 26.00
N TRP A 5 5.24 -2.34 25.42
CA TRP A 5 5.51 -2.92 24.08
C TRP A 5 5.05 -4.38 23.95
N SER A 6 5.37 -5.22 24.95
CA SER A 6 4.97 -6.63 24.96
C SER A 6 3.46 -6.83 25.06
N LYS A 7 2.71 -5.87 25.64
CA LYS A 7 1.25 -5.94 25.68
C LYS A 7 0.69 -5.54 24.32
N TYR A 8 1.15 -4.42 23.78
CA TYR A 8 0.74 -3.89 22.49
C TYR A 8 0.89 -4.92 21.36
N ILE A 9 2.00 -5.66 21.31
CA ILE A 9 2.24 -6.64 20.23
C ILE A 9 1.41 -7.93 20.37
N ASN A 10 0.90 -8.22 21.58
CA ASN A 10 0.08 -9.40 21.86
C ASN A 10 -1.42 -9.09 21.86
N ASP A 11 -1.80 -7.81 21.75
CA ASP A 11 -3.19 -7.43 21.57
C ASP A 11 -3.67 -7.82 20.15
N GLU A 12 -4.97 -8.04 19.99
CA GLU A 12 -5.55 -8.38 18.69
C GLU A 12 -5.37 -7.23 17.69
N GLU A 13 -4.91 -7.56 16.47
CA GLU A 13 -4.79 -6.58 15.39
C GLU A 13 -6.17 -6.01 15.01
N ASN A 14 -6.20 -4.72 14.66
CA ASN A 14 -7.41 -4.09 14.17
C ASN A 14 -7.85 -4.75 12.86
N LYS A 15 -9.13 -5.13 12.75
CA LYS A 15 -9.67 -5.74 11.54
C LYS A 15 -9.38 -4.93 10.27
N THR A 16 -9.38 -3.59 10.38
CA THR A 16 -9.03 -2.67 9.29
C THR A 16 -7.61 -2.90 8.79
N ASP A 17 -6.65 -3.08 9.70
CA ASP A 17 -5.24 -3.29 9.36
C ASP A 17 -5.05 -4.62 8.62
N VAL A 18 -5.71 -5.67 9.12
CA VAL A 18 -5.68 -7.00 8.50
C VAL A 18 -6.30 -6.96 7.09
N ASP A 19 -7.43 -6.29 6.91
CA ASP A 19 -8.10 -6.20 5.62
C ASP A 19 -7.29 -5.36 4.61
N CYS A 20 -6.62 -4.29 5.06
CA CYS A 20 -5.66 -3.53 4.24
C CYS A 20 -4.48 -4.41 3.79
N ILE A 21 -3.90 -5.21 4.69
CA ILE A 21 -2.82 -6.16 4.35
C ILE A 21 -3.30 -7.19 3.32
N ARG A 22 -4.49 -7.78 3.54
CA ARG A 22 -5.05 -8.75 2.59
C ARG A 22 -5.30 -8.13 1.21
N ASN A 23 -5.88 -6.93 1.17
CA ASN A 23 -6.09 -6.19 -0.07
C ASN A 23 -4.76 -5.92 -0.80
N SER A 24 -3.66 -5.75 -0.06
CA SER A 24 -2.37 -5.43 -0.66
C SER A 24 -1.69 -6.54 -1.48
N ILE A 25 -2.25 -7.76 -1.40
CA ILE A 25 -1.84 -8.89 -2.25
C ILE A 25 -2.41 -8.73 -3.67
N GLU A 26 -3.51 -8.00 -3.81
CA GLU A 26 -4.16 -7.78 -5.09
C GLU A 26 -3.37 -6.81 -5.98
N ARG A 27 -3.59 -6.94 -7.30
CA ARG A 27 -2.99 -6.01 -8.25
C ARG A 27 -3.53 -4.60 -8.03
N GLN A 28 -2.63 -3.63 -8.18
CA GLN A 28 -2.90 -2.20 -8.01
C GLN A 28 -3.34 -1.77 -6.60
N ALA A 29 -2.96 -2.51 -5.57
CA ALA A 29 -3.32 -2.22 -4.19
C ALA A 29 -2.08 -2.06 -3.30
N PRO A 30 -1.23 -1.03 -3.47
CA PRO A 30 -0.10 -0.84 -2.54
C PRO A 30 -0.60 -0.56 -1.11
N LEU A 31 0.12 -1.07 -0.11
CA LEU A 31 -0.22 -0.90 1.31
C LEU A 31 0.15 0.51 1.82
N GLY A 32 -0.68 1.04 2.71
CA GLY A 32 -0.42 2.30 3.43
C GLY A 32 -1.25 3.47 2.91
N ASP A 33 -1.01 4.67 3.44
CA ASP A 33 -1.64 5.91 2.98
C ASP A 33 -1.05 6.39 1.64
N GLU A 34 -1.75 7.30 0.95
CA GLU A 34 -1.36 7.76 -0.38
C GLU A 34 0.05 8.35 -0.44
N PHE A 35 0.46 9.14 0.56
CA PHE A 35 1.78 9.74 0.59
C PHE A 35 2.87 8.68 0.81
N TRP A 36 2.63 7.75 1.73
CA TRP A 36 3.50 6.60 1.94
C TRP A 36 3.62 5.73 0.69
N GLN A 37 2.50 5.41 0.04
CA GLN A 37 2.46 4.64 -1.19
C GLN A 37 3.31 5.29 -2.28
N LEU A 38 3.13 6.59 -2.56
CA LEU A 38 3.91 7.32 -3.58
C LEU A 38 5.42 7.26 -3.33
N ASN A 39 5.84 7.37 -2.07
CA ASN A 39 7.25 7.25 -1.71
C ASN A 39 7.77 5.82 -1.87
N MET A 40 7.03 4.83 -1.36
CA MET A 40 7.45 3.44 -1.38
C MET A 40 7.46 2.84 -2.79
N VAL A 41 6.46 3.13 -3.62
CA VAL A 41 6.46 2.60 -4.99
C VAL A 41 7.65 3.11 -5.77
N LYS A 42 8.09 4.35 -5.54
CA LYS A 42 9.31 4.90 -6.15
C LYS A 42 10.58 4.26 -5.62
N GLN A 43 10.66 4.06 -4.30
CA GLN A 43 11.85 3.44 -3.67
C GLN A 43 12.00 1.97 -4.06
N CYS A 44 10.89 1.26 -4.24
CA CYS A 44 10.87 -0.17 -4.56
C CYS A 44 10.80 -0.47 -6.07
N GLY A 45 10.67 0.54 -6.94
CA GLY A 45 10.49 0.33 -8.38
C GLY A 45 9.14 -0.33 -8.74
N LEU A 46 8.10 -0.03 -7.97
CA LEU A 46 6.75 -0.59 -8.07
C LEU A 46 5.73 0.42 -8.63
N GLU A 47 6.16 1.48 -9.32
CA GLU A 47 5.25 2.52 -9.83
C GLU A 47 4.15 1.96 -10.75
N SER A 48 4.41 0.80 -11.37
CA SER A 48 3.40 0.07 -12.15
C SER A 48 2.14 -0.33 -11.36
N THR A 49 2.21 -0.47 -10.03
CA THR A 49 1.05 -0.79 -9.18
C THR A 49 0.10 0.40 -9.04
N LEU A 50 0.54 1.63 -9.30
CA LEU A 50 -0.36 2.80 -9.32
C LEU A 50 -1.00 3.02 -10.69
N ASN A 51 -0.42 2.46 -11.75
CA ASN A 51 -0.89 2.69 -13.12
C ASN A 51 -2.08 1.80 -13.45
N PRO A 52 -3.09 2.30 -14.19
CA PRO A 52 -4.22 1.50 -14.67
C PRO A 52 -3.78 0.23 -15.41
N ILE A 53 -4.51 -0.87 -15.21
CA ILE A 53 -4.29 -2.10 -15.97
C ILE A 53 -4.53 -1.86 -17.46
N GLY A 54 -3.65 -2.43 -18.28
CA GLY A 54 -3.76 -2.44 -19.73
C GLY A 54 -2.90 -1.37 -20.39
N ARG A 55 -3.10 -1.19 -21.70
CA ARG A 55 -2.32 -0.25 -22.48
C ARG A 55 -2.66 1.18 -22.03
N PRO A 56 -1.65 1.99 -21.66
CA PRO A 56 -1.88 3.41 -21.40
C PRO A 56 -2.60 4.05 -22.57
N ARG A 57 -3.65 4.83 -22.28
CA ARG A 57 -4.37 5.57 -23.32
C ARG A 57 -3.38 6.50 -24.03
N ARG A 58 -3.51 6.66 -25.35
CA ARG A 58 -2.78 7.74 -26.04
C ARG A 58 -3.21 9.02 -25.34
N ARG A 59 -2.23 9.82 -24.92
CA ARG A 59 -2.49 11.22 -24.62
C ARG A 59 -2.85 11.82 -25.98
N ASP A 60 -4.11 12.15 -26.19
CA ASP A 60 -4.53 12.90 -27.36
C ASP A 60 -3.75 14.22 -27.29
N GLY A 61 -2.79 14.38 -28.21
CA GLY A 61 -2.00 15.58 -28.31
C GLY A 61 -2.92 16.71 -28.72
N ILE A 62 -3.04 17.72 -27.85
CA ILE A 62 -3.34 19.09 -28.26
C ILE A 62 -2.05 19.67 -28.85
#